data_AF-A0A962HBU1-F1
#
_entry.id   AF-A0A962HBU1-F1
#
_cell.length_a   1.000
_cell.length_b   1.000
_cell.length_c   1.000
_cell.angle_alpha   90.00
_cell.angle_beta   90.00
_cell.angle_gamma   90.00
#
_symmetry.space_group_name_H-M   'P 1'
#
loop_
_entity.id
_entity.type
_entity.pdbx_description
1 polymer ?
#
loop_
_entity_poly.entity_id
_entity_poly.type
_entity_poly.pdbx_seq_one_letter_code
_entity_poly.pdbx_strand_id
1 'polypeptide(L)'
;AQGLSQTLQERARIIIDAFIPRPQLADGRWMRDYARRHQGRWLVRHKRIQQLGDGSHRIERRYRLWGAFGGRTLCTREQIRAYAPDQLRALCEHHLGRVTRVDWDYGEAASAEQASFCTLTVQR
;
A
#
# COMPACT_ATOMS: atom_id res chain seq x y z
N ALA A 1 13.38 10.53 4.52
CA ALA A 1 13.07 10.46 5.96
C ALA A 1 13.69 11.62 6.78
N GLN A 2 14.81 12.23 6.35
CA GLN A 2 15.41 13.40 7.04
C GLN A 2 14.45 14.57 7.30
N GLY A 3 13.58 14.92 6.34
CA GLY A 3 12.59 15.99 6.57
C GLY A 3 11.59 15.66 7.68
N LEU A 4 11.14 14.40 7.78
CA LEU A 4 10.24 13.96 8.83
C LEU A 4 10.95 13.99 10.19
N SER A 5 12.21 13.55 10.24
CA SER A 5 12.96 13.49 11.48
C SER A 5 13.21 14.87 12.10
N GLN A 6 13.24 15.95 11.33
CA GLN A 6 13.40 17.30 11.85
C GLN A 6 12.11 17.86 12.49
N THR A 7 10.95 17.32 12.15
CA THR A 7 9.64 17.80 12.63
C THR A 7 9.08 17.03 13.83
N LEU A 8 9.66 15.87 14.15
CA LEU A 8 9.13 14.97 15.17
C LEU A 8 9.64 15.37 16.56
N GLN A 9 8.70 15.53 17.49
CA GLN A 9 9.00 15.72 18.90
C GLN A 9 9.75 14.51 19.49
N GLU A 10 10.51 14.75 20.55
CA GLU A 10 11.05 13.67 21.37
C GLU A 10 9.93 12.77 21.88
N ARG A 11 10.15 11.45 21.88
CA ARG A 11 9.17 10.44 22.28
C ARG A 11 7.93 10.33 21.40
N ALA A 12 7.93 10.94 20.21
CA ALA A 12 6.86 10.77 19.24
C ALA A 12 6.70 9.29 18.86
N ARG A 13 5.43 8.87 18.73
CA ARG A 13 5.07 7.58 18.13
C ARG A 13 4.71 7.81 16.67
N ILE A 14 5.37 7.08 15.79
CA ILE A 14 5.20 7.20 14.35
C ILE A 14 4.64 5.87 13.84
N ILE A 15 3.63 5.95 12.97
CA ILE A 15 3.05 4.79 12.30
C ILE A 15 3.37 4.94 10.82
N ILE A 16 4.09 3.96 10.27
CA ILE A 16 4.43 3.89 8.85
C ILE A 16 3.71 2.68 8.27
N ASP A 17 2.88 2.89 7.25
CA ASP A 17 2.20 1.83 6.53
C ASP A 17 2.71 1.74 5.09
N ALA A 18 3.04 0.55 4.64
CA ALA A 18 3.61 0.34 3.32
C ALA A 18 3.08 -0.95 2.67
N PHE A 19 2.88 -0.86 1.35
CA PHE A 19 2.54 -2.02 0.53
C PHE A 19 3.75 -2.97 0.40
N ILE A 20 3.51 -4.26 0.63
CA ILE A 20 4.51 -5.32 0.45
C ILE A 20 4.56 -5.69 -1.05
N PRO A 21 5.72 -5.56 -1.72
CA PRO A 21 5.85 -5.94 -3.12
C PRO A 21 5.61 -7.44 -3.29
N ARG A 22 4.62 -7.82 -4.10
CA ARG A 22 4.44 -9.20 -4.56
C ARG A 22 4.77 -9.29 -6.05
N PRO A 23 5.88 -9.96 -6.42
CA PRO A 23 6.28 -10.09 -7.82
C PRO A 23 5.18 -10.67 -8.70
N GLN A 24 4.39 -11.62 -8.18
CA GLN A 24 3.32 -12.27 -8.92
C GLN A 24 2.17 -11.32 -9.31
N LEU A 25 2.02 -10.18 -8.61
CA LEU A 25 0.98 -9.20 -8.90
C LEU A 25 1.41 -8.15 -9.94
N ALA A 26 2.71 -8.08 -10.27
CA ALA A 26 3.30 -7.05 -11.12
C ALA A 26 3.42 -7.49 -12.60
N ASP A 27 2.52 -8.33 -13.07
CA ASP A 27 2.54 -8.92 -14.43
C ASP A 27 1.95 -7.99 -15.52
N GLY A 28 1.52 -6.78 -15.15
CA GLY A 28 0.94 -5.82 -16.07
C GLY A 28 -0.46 -6.17 -16.57
N ARG A 29 -1.15 -7.15 -15.97
CA ARG A 29 -2.52 -7.53 -16.36
C ARG A 29 -3.55 -6.85 -15.48
N TRP A 30 -4.75 -6.65 -16.04
CA TRP A 30 -5.90 -6.20 -15.27
C TRP A 30 -6.47 -7.36 -14.47
N MET A 31 -6.53 -7.21 -13.16
CA MET A 31 -7.18 -8.15 -12.24
C MET A 31 -8.31 -7.46 -11.49
N ARG A 32 -9.37 -8.21 -11.16
CA ARG A 32 -10.42 -7.71 -10.27
C ARG A 32 -9.84 -7.59 -8.86
N ASP A 33 -9.93 -6.40 -8.30
CA ASP A 33 -9.43 -6.10 -6.96
C ASP A 33 -10.54 -6.28 -5.92
N TYR A 34 -11.69 -5.62 -6.13
CA TYR A 34 -12.88 -5.87 -5.34
C TYR A 34 -14.17 -5.52 -6.09
N ALA A 35 -15.29 -5.99 -5.54
CA ALA A 35 -16.63 -5.48 -5.85
C ALA A 35 -17.37 -5.25 -4.54
N ARG A 36 -17.96 -4.05 -4.36
CA ARG A 36 -18.75 -3.73 -3.15
C ARG A 36 -19.96 -2.88 -3.48
N ARG A 37 -20.96 -2.89 -2.59
CA ARG A 37 -22.09 -1.98 -2.67
C ARG A 37 -21.67 -0.56 -2.27
N HIS A 38 -22.16 0.43 -3.01
CA HIS A 38 -21.98 1.85 -2.73
C HIS A 38 -23.22 2.60 -3.21
N GLN A 39 -23.95 3.23 -2.28
CA GLN A 39 -25.19 3.98 -2.58
C GLN A 39 -26.19 3.19 -3.45
N GLY A 40 -26.46 1.94 -3.06
CA GLY A 40 -27.36 1.03 -3.80
C GLY A 40 -26.80 0.46 -5.11
N ARG A 41 -25.64 0.93 -5.57
CA ARG A 41 -24.97 0.51 -6.82
C ARG A 41 -23.79 -0.41 -6.54
N TRP A 42 -23.29 -1.08 -7.58
CA TRP A 42 -22.07 -1.89 -7.48
C TRP A 42 -20.86 -1.07 -7.92
N LEU A 43 -19.90 -0.87 -7.02
CA LEU A 43 -18.59 -0.35 -7.35
C LEU A 43 -17.62 -1.52 -7.53
N VAL A 44 -17.14 -1.70 -8.75
CA VAL A 44 -16.16 -2.72 -9.10
C VAL A 44 -14.84 -2.05 -9.40
N ARG A 45 -13.77 -2.45 -8.71
CA ARG A 45 -12.42 -1.99 -8.97
C ARG A 45 -11.61 -3.10 -9.63
N HIS A 46 -10.97 -2.77 -10.73
CA HIS A 46 -9.86 -3.56 -11.27
C HIS A 46 -8.57 -2.81 -11.02
N LYS A 47 -7.49 -3.55 -10.81
CA LYS A 47 -6.13 -2.98 -10.72
C LYS A 47 -5.22 -3.64 -11.73
N ARG A 48 -4.19 -2.91 -12.13
CA ARG A 48 -3.05 -3.40 -12.89
C ARG A 48 -1.80 -2.86 -12.20
N ILE A 49 -0.83 -3.73 -11.95
CA ILE A 49 0.45 -3.36 -11.36
C ILE A 49 1.55 -3.74 -12.34
N GLN A 50 2.50 -2.84 -12.55
CA GLN A 50 3.66 -3.06 -13.41
C GLN A 50 4.91 -2.60 -12.67
N GLN A 51 5.93 -3.46 -12.61
CA GLN A 51 7.25 -3.06 -12.13
C GLN A 51 7.97 -2.22 -13.19
N LEU A 52 8.58 -1.12 -12.75
CA LEU A 52 9.36 -0.21 -13.58
C LEU A 52 10.87 -0.45 -13.35
N GLY A 53 11.70 -0.01 -14.29
CA GLY A 53 13.15 -0.24 -14.27
C GLY A 53 13.91 0.45 -13.13
N ASP A 54 13.29 1.40 -12.43
CA ASP A 54 13.84 2.12 -11.27
C ASP A 54 13.49 1.47 -9.92
N GLY A 55 12.91 0.26 -9.94
CA GLY A 55 12.44 -0.45 -8.75
C GLY A 55 11.11 0.07 -8.21
N SER A 56 10.47 1.04 -8.87
CA SER A 56 9.12 1.48 -8.52
C SER A 56 8.05 0.62 -9.20
N HIS A 57 6.83 0.68 -8.68
CA HIS A 57 5.66 0.05 -9.25
C HIS A 57 4.71 1.12 -9.77
N ARG A 58 4.27 0.98 -11.02
CA ARG A 58 3.10 1.69 -11.54
C ARG A 58 1.85 0.93 -11.16
N ILE A 59 0.92 1.60 -10.51
CA ILE A 59 -0.39 1.05 -10.15
C ILE A 59 -1.46 1.84 -10.89
N GLU A 60 -2.26 1.13 -11.67
CA GLU A 60 -3.43 1.66 -12.33
C GLU A 60 -4.68 1.03 -11.75
N ARG A 61 -5.71 1.85 -11.50
CA ARG A 61 -6.99 1.38 -10.97
C ARG A 61 -8.12 1.86 -11.85
N ARG A 62 -9.03 0.96 -12.18
CA ARG A 62 -10.25 1.24 -12.96
C ARG A 62 -11.46 0.95 -12.09
N TYR A 63 -12.17 2.00 -11.72
CA TYR A 63 -13.40 1.95 -10.95
C TYR A 63 -14.58 2.01 -11.92
N ARG A 64 -15.48 1.02 -11.85
CA ARG A 64 -16.74 1.01 -12.58
C ARG A 64 -17.89 1.00 -11.58
N LEU A 65 -18.68 2.06 -11.59
CA LEU A 65 -19.92 2.13 -10.82
C LEU A 65 -21.06 1.68 -11.74
N TRP A 66 -21.67 0.54 -11.46
CA TRP A 66 -22.78 -0.02 -12.23
C TRP A 66 -24.11 0.43 -11.65
N GLY A 67 -24.98 1.01 -12.48
CA GLY A 67 -26.37 1.33 -12.16
C GLY A 67 -27.34 0.76 -13.21
N ALA A 68 -28.64 0.94 -12.98
CA ALA A 68 -29.70 0.42 -13.84
C ALA A 68 -29.67 0.96 -15.29
N PHE A 69 -29.07 2.14 -15.50
CA PHE A 69 -29.08 2.85 -16.79
C PHE A 69 -27.65 3.11 -17.31
N GLY A 70 -26.74 2.16 -17.10
CA GLY A 70 -25.33 2.31 -17.44
C GLY A 70 -24.46 2.73 -16.27
N GLY A 71 -23.14 2.76 -16.50
CA GLY A 71 -22.15 2.92 -15.44
C GLY A 71 -21.14 4.03 -15.72
N ARG A 72 -20.53 4.55 -14.65
CA ARG A 72 -19.43 5.53 -14.73
C ARG A 72 -18.10 4.82 -14.55
N THR A 73 -17.09 5.24 -15.32
CA THR A 73 -15.71 4.75 -15.16
C THR A 73 -14.79 5.87 -14.71
N LEU A 74 -13.98 5.62 -13.69
CA LEU A 74 -12.87 6.46 -13.27
C LEU A 74 -11.58 5.62 -13.32
N CYS A 75 -10.50 6.20 -13.83
CA CYS A 75 -9.18 5.59 -13.84
C CYS A 75 -8.21 6.43 -13.01
N THR A 76 -7.37 5.78 -12.20
CA THR A 76 -6.22 6.42 -11.54
C THR A 76 -4.93 5.75 -11.98
N ARG A 77 -3.83 6.51 -11.93
CA ARG A 77 -2.47 6.05 -12.19
C ARG A 77 -1.53 6.65 -11.18
N GLU A 78 -0.82 5.81 -10.45
CA GLU A 78 0.13 6.18 -9.41
C GLU A 78 1.46 5.44 -9.66
N GLN A 79 2.55 6.01 -9.16
CA GLN A 79 3.85 5.36 -9.11
C GLN A 79 4.31 5.36 -7.66
N ILE A 80 4.60 4.17 -7.13
CA ILE A 80 5.02 3.99 -5.74
C ILE A 80 6.35 3.27 -5.69
N ARG A 81 7.20 3.62 -4.72
CA ARG A 81 8.35 2.79 -4.38
C ARG A 81 7.89 1.76 -3.35
N ALA A 82 7.94 0.48 -3.73
CA ALA A 82 7.67 -0.60 -2.80
C ALA A 82 8.95 -0.91 -2.01
N TYR A 83 8.79 -1.29 -0.75
CA TYR A 83 9.89 -1.70 0.11
C TYR A 83 9.61 -3.11 0.61
N ALA A 84 10.62 -3.98 0.58
CA ALA A 84 10.53 -5.22 1.36
C ALA A 84 10.42 -4.85 2.85
N PRO A 85 9.73 -5.65 3.68
CA PRO A 85 9.56 -5.34 5.10
C PRO A 85 10.87 -5.04 5.84
N ASP A 86 11.92 -5.84 5.59
CA ASP A 86 13.23 -5.63 6.21
C ASP A 86 13.91 -4.34 5.76
N GLN A 87 13.75 -3.96 4.49
CA GLN A 87 14.26 -2.70 3.96
C GLN A 87 13.54 -1.51 4.59
N LEU A 88 12.21 -1.59 4.71
CA LEU A 88 11.41 -0.55 5.35
C LEU A 88 11.79 -0.39 6.83
N ARG A 89 11.96 -1.51 7.53
CA ARG A 89 12.39 -1.54 8.92
C ARG A 89 13.75 -0.86 9.09
N ALA A 90 14.75 -1.27 8.30
CA ALA A 90 16.08 -0.68 8.35
C ALA A 90 16.07 0.83 8.10
N LEU A 91 15.27 1.30 7.14
CA LEU A 91 15.12 2.73 6.85
C LEU A 91 14.47 3.50 8.02
N CYS A 92 13.48 2.90 8.67
CA CYS A 92 12.83 3.49 9.84
C CYS A 92 13.80 3.55 11.04
N GLU A 93 14.50 2.45 11.32
CA GLU A 93 15.49 2.37 12.40
C GLU A 93 16.64 3.36 12.20
N HIS A 94 17.10 3.53 10.96
CA HIS A 94 18.18 4.45 10.65
C HIS A 94 17.77 5.94 10.74
N HIS A 95 16.52 6.30 10.44
CA HIS A 95 16.13 7.70 10.30
C HIS A 95 15.09 8.23 11.29
N LEU A 96 14.26 7.36 11.87
CA LEU A 96 13.06 7.77 12.61
C LEU A 96 13.09 7.34 14.08
N GLY A 97 13.80 6.27 14.42
CA GLY A 97 13.90 5.74 15.78
C GLY A 97 13.69 4.23 15.81
N ARG A 98 13.57 3.66 17.00
CA ARG A 98 13.46 2.20 17.17
C ARG A 98 12.09 1.70 16.70
N VAL A 99 12.07 0.68 15.84
CA VAL A 99 10.83 -0.06 15.54
C VAL A 99 10.46 -0.92 16.75
N THR A 100 9.28 -0.67 17.32
CA THR A 100 8.78 -1.38 18.51
C THR A 100 7.74 -2.43 18.19
N ARG A 101 7.08 -2.32 17.03
CA ARG A 101 6.04 -3.24 16.59
C ARG A 101 5.98 -3.33 15.07
N VAL A 102 5.66 -4.53 14.58
CA VAL A 102 5.37 -4.83 13.19
C VAL A 102 4.02 -5.52 13.15
N ASP A 103 3.09 -5.00 12.36
CA ASP A 103 1.79 -5.61 12.11
C ASP A 103 1.65 -5.92 10.60
N TRP A 104 1.00 -7.04 10.31
CA TRP A 104 0.77 -7.53 8.95
C TRP A 104 -0.72 -7.42 8.64
N ASP A 105 -1.08 -6.71 7.56
CA ASP A 105 -2.48 -6.36 7.24
C ASP A 105 -3.25 -5.87 8.48
N TYR A 106 -2.65 -4.91 9.20
CA TYR A 106 -3.23 -4.30 10.42
C TYR A 106 -3.51 -5.30 11.56
N GLY A 107 -2.80 -6.44 11.58
CA GLY A 107 -2.96 -7.50 12.57
C GLY A 107 -3.85 -8.65 12.12
N GLU A 108 -4.40 -8.60 10.91
CA GLU A 108 -5.23 -9.68 10.34
C GLU A 108 -4.40 -10.84 9.78
N ALA A 109 -3.14 -10.60 9.42
CA ALA A 109 -2.25 -11.63 8.88
C ALA A 109 -1.19 -12.07 9.89
N ALA A 110 -0.78 -13.34 9.81
CA ALA A 110 0.23 -13.90 10.70
C ALA A 110 1.67 -13.58 10.27
N SER A 111 1.89 -13.29 8.98
CA SER A 111 3.23 -13.09 8.43
C SER A 111 3.25 -12.19 7.19
N ALA A 112 4.45 -11.77 6.78
CA ALA A 112 4.67 -10.95 5.59
C ALA A 112 4.23 -11.65 4.29
N GLU A 113 4.40 -12.97 4.18
CA GLU A 113 4.04 -13.75 3.00
C GLU A 113 2.53 -13.79 2.77
N GLN A 114 1.76 -13.72 3.86
CA GLN A 114 0.30 -13.71 3.84
C GLN A 114 -0.26 -12.31 3.65
N ALA A 115 0.51 -11.26 3.96
CA ALA A 115 0.04 -9.89 4.02
C ALA A 115 0.25 -9.06 2.75
N SER A 116 -0.61 -8.07 2.55
CA SER A 116 -0.47 -7.05 1.51
C SER A 116 0.22 -5.79 2.02
N PHE A 117 0.14 -5.53 3.33
CA PHE A 117 0.67 -4.35 3.99
C PHE A 117 1.53 -4.71 5.20
N CYS A 118 2.57 -3.91 5.41
CA CYS A 118 3.44 -3.92 6.58
C CYS A 118 3.29 -2.58 7.28
N THR A 119 2.79 -2.62 8.52
CA THR A 119 2.67 -1.44 9.37
C THR A 119 3.72 -1.49 10.47
N LEU A 120 4.58 -0.47 10.54
CA LEU A 120 5.60 -0.32 11.56
C LEU A 120 5.19 0.74 12.56
N THR A 121 5.29 0.41 13.85
CA THR A 121 5.29 1.42 14.92
C THR A 121 6.72 1.74 15.30
N VAL A 122 7.08 3.02 15.20
CA VAL A 122 8.41 3.54 15.53
C VAL A 122 8.30 4.45 16.75
N GLN A 123 9.20 4.24 17.71
CA GLN A 123 9.40 5.09 18.86
C GLN A 123 10.68 5.89 18.65
N ARG A 124 10.53 7.23 18.62
CA ARG A 124 11.66 8.15 18.65
C ARG A 124 12.19 8.32 20.07
#